data_AF-A0A7C5XI06-F1
#
_entry.id   AF-A0A7C5XI06-F1
#
_cell.length_a   1.000
_cell.length_b   1.000
_cell.length_c   1.000
_cell.angle_alpha   90.00
_cell.angle_beta   90.00
_cell.angle_gamma   90.00
#
_symmetry.space_group_name_H-M   'P 1'
#
loop_
_entity.id
_entity.type
_entity.pdbx_description
1 polymer ?
#
loop_
_entity_poly.entity_id
_entity_poly.type
_entity_poly.pdbx_seq_one_letter_code
_entity_poly.pdbx_strand_id
1 'polypeptide(L)'
;MNSDIKGGTETYRSWLAADFRKLIDTLEHALKLGIHLEVTYLVIPGVNDDEADEVINVVAKLGRDVPLHITAYYPAHKLRNPPTPIKLIDDVWRRARKELDYVYAGNVPGHPGQHTYCPRCGAVLIKRHGDRVIDVKLIGNRCPRCGYEIRIRGFVGRYGNLYRRFI
;
A
#
# COMPACT_ATOMS: atom_id res chain seq x y z
N MET A 1 -11.65 -3.89 3.30
CA MET A 1 -11.10 -4.97 2.48
C MET A 1 -9.65 -4.62 2.13
N ASN A 2 -8.72 -5.58 2.27
CA ASN A 2 -7.41 -5.48 1.63
C ASN A 2 -7.42 -6.45 0.45
N SER A 3 -7.04 -5.99 -0.74
CA SER A 3 -6.94 -6.82 -1.93
C SER A 3 -5.50 -6.92 -2.41
N ASP A 4 -5.06 -8.14 -2.70
CA ASP A 4 -3.77 -8.39 -3.30
C ASP A 4 -3.85 -8.28 -4.82
N ILE A 5 -3.19 -7.27 -5.39
CA ILE A 5 -2.86 -7.22 -6.81
C ILE A 5 -1.50 -7.91 -6.98
N LYS A 6 -1.49 -9.05 -7.65
CA LYS A 6 -0.28 -9.88 -7.77
C LYS A 6 0.64 -9.46 -8.93
N GLY A 7 0.24 -8.51 -9.76
CA GLY A 7 0.95 -8.04 -10.94
C GLY A 7 -0.03 -7.36 -11.90
N GLY A 8 0.39 -7.17 -13.15
CA GLY A 8 -0.43 -6.61 -14.22
C GLY A 8 -1.13 -7.68 -15.06
N THR A 9 -1.52 -7.30 -16.27
CA THR A 9 -2.26 -8.18 -17.18
C THR A 9 -1.50 -9.47 -17.49
N GLU A 10 -0.17 -9.40 -17.68
CA GLU A 10 0.64 -10.56 -18.05
C GLU A 10 0.84 -11.50 -16.86
N THR A 11 1.08 -10.99 -15.65
CA THR A 11 1.12 -11.84 -14.45
C THR A 11 -0.20 -12.55 -14.23
N TYR A 12 -1.33 -11.86 -14.37
CA TYR A 12 -2.64 -12.50 -14.22
C TYR A 12 -2.91 -13.57 -15.27
N ARG A 13 -2.40 -13.39 -16.49
CA ARG A 13 -2.55 -14.37 -17.58
C ARG A 13 -1.64 -15.60 -17.43
N SER A 14 -0.38 -15.38 -17.04
CA SER A 14 0.69 -16.38 -17.13
C SER A 14 1.03 -17.05 -15.80
N TRP A 15 0.79 -16.38 -14.68
CA TRP A 15 1.05 -16.91 -13.33
C TRP A 15 -0.22 -17.27 -12.57
N LEU A 16 -1.33 -16.61 -12.91
CA LEU A 16 -2.63 -16.85 -12.31
C LEU A 16 -3.58 -17.43 -13.36
N ALA A 17 -4.57 -18.20 -12.91
CA ALA A 17 -5.68 -18.61 -13.76
C ALA A 17 -6.84 -17.61 -13.62
N ALA A 18 -6.53 -16.31 -13.72
CA ALA A 18 -7.44 -15.22 -13.39
C ALA A 18 -7.36 -14.08 -14.40
N ASP A 19 -8.41 -13.26 -14.49
CA ASP A 19 -8.46 -12.10 -15.38
C ASP A 19 -8.23 -10.82 -14.58
N PHE A 20 -7.22 -10.04 -14.98
CA PHE A 20 -6.87 -8.79 -14.32
C PHE A 20 -8.02 -7.77 -14.35
N ARG A 21 -8.79 -7.70 -15.45
CA ARG A 21 -9.92 -6.76 -15.56
C ARG A 21 -11.04 -7.11 -14.59
N LYS A 22 -11.33 -8.40 -14.41
CA LYS A 22 -12.36 -8.85 -13.45
C LYS A 22 -11.99 -8.50 -12.00
N LEU A 23 -10.70 -8.51 -11.67
CA LEU A 23 -10.23 -7.99 -10.38
C LEU A 23 -10.55 -6.50 -10.26
N ILE A 24 -10.18 -5.69 -11.25
CA ILE A 24 -10.44 -4.24 -11.26
C ILE A 24 -11.93 -3.94 -11.09
N ASP A 25 -12.80 -4.63 -11.84
CA ASP A 25 -14.26 -4.49 -11.73
C ASP A 25 -14.75 -4.77 -10.30
N THR A 26 -14.16 -5.77 -9.64
CA THR A 26 -14.48 -6.13 -8.25
C THR A 26 -14.06 -5.01 -7.29
N LEU A 27 -12.88 -4.42 -7.49
CA LEU A 27 -12.39 -3.31 -6.65
C LEU A 27 -13.24 -2.05 -6.82
N GLU A 28 -13.60 -1.71 -8.05
CA GLU A 28 -14.51 -0.61 -8.35
C GLU A 28 -15.89 -0.83 -7.72
N HIS A 29 -16.40 -2.05 -7.79
CA HIS A 29 -17.68 -2.40 -7.16
C HIS A 29 -17.61 -2.27 -5.64
N ALA A 30 -16.52 -2.73 -5.01
CA ALA A 30 -16.33 -2.57 -3.57
C ALA A 30 -16.33 -1.10 -3.14
N LEU A 31 -15.68 -0.22 -3.91
CA LEU A 31 -15.72 1.23 -3.67
C LEU A 31 -17.13 1.80 -3.80
N LYS A 32 -17.89 1.40 -4.83
CA LYS A 32 -19.30 1.83 -5.00
C LYS A 32 -20.18 1.43 -3.82
N LEU A 33 -19.87 0.31 -3.15
CA LEU A 33 -20.55 -0.13 -1.93
C LEU A 33 -20.07 0.59 -0.65
N GLY A 34 -19.15 1.55 -0.76
CA GLY A 34 -18.61 2.27 0.39
C GLY A 34 -17.63 1.47 1.24
N ILE A 35 -17.12 0.34 0.72
CA ILE A 35 -16.15 -0.49 1.43
C ILE A 35 -14.80 0.22 1.45
N HIS A 36 -14.22 0.36 2.64
CA HIS A 36 -12.83 0.83 2.78
C HIS A 36 -11.89 -0.15 2.07
N LEU A 37 -11.20 0.31 1.04
CA LEU A 37 -10.29 -0.48 0.23
C LEU A 37 -8.84 -0.13 0.52
N GLU A 38 -8.01 -1.15 0.65
CA GLU A 38 -6.55 -1.08 0.62
C GLU A 38 -6.03 -2.09 -0.41
N VAL A 39 -4.89 -1.80 -1.03
CA VAL A 39 -4.27 -2.67 -2.04
C VAL A 39 -2.87 -3.06 -1.61
N THR A 40 -2.54 -4.34 -1.76
CA THR A 40 -1.19 -4.86 -1.54
C THR A 40 -0.61 -5.38 -2.85
N TYR A 41 0.64 -5.01 -3.14
CA TYR A 41 1.39 -5.45 -4.30
C TYR A 41 2.76 -5.98 -3.86
N LEU A 42 2.95 -7.30 -3.96
CA LEU A 42 4.21 -7.97 -3.67
C LEU A 42 5.06 -7.96 -4.95
N VAL A 43 6.19 -7.27 -4.92
CA VAL A 43 7.08 -7.12 -6.09
C VAL A 43 8.05 -8.30 -6.12
N ILE A 44 8.02 -9.11 -7.17
CA ILE A 44 8.87 -10.28 -7.37
C ILE A 44 9.78 -10.02 -8.59
N PRO A 45 11.11 -9.96 -8.43
CA PRO A 45 12.04 -9.67 -9.52
C PRO A 45 11.95 -10.67 -10.68
N GLY A 46 11.82 -10.16 -11.90
CA GLY A 46 11.69 -10.93 -13.14
C GLY A 46 10.36 -11.66 -13.29
N VAL A 47 9.34 -11.29 -12.51
CA VAL A 47 7.99 -11.89 -12.58
C VAL A 47 6.93 -10.85 -12.82
N ASN A 48 6.91 -9.80 -12.00
CA ASN A 48 5.86 -8.79 -12.06
C ASN A 48 6.38 -7.36 -11.83
N ASP A 49 7.69 -7.17 -11.66
CA ASP A 49 8.31 -5.91 -11.30
C ASP A 49 8.31 -4.87 -12.42
N ASP A 50 8.30 -5.34 -13.66
CA ASP A 50 8.10 -4.55 -14.88
C ASP A 50 6.65 -4.05 -15.03
N GLU A 51 5.67 -4.74 -14.43
CA GLU A 51 4.25 -4.34 -14.44
C GLU A 51 3.89 -3.32 -13.35
N ALA A 52 4.87 -2.82 -12.57
CA ALA A 52 4.61 -1.93 -11.45
C ALA A 52 3.84 -0.65 -11.82
N ASP A 53 4.11 -0.05 -12.99
CA ASP A 53 3.36 1.13 -13.44
C ASP A 53 1.90 0.81 -13.80
N GLU A 54 1.61 -0.38 -14.33
CA GLU A 54 0.23 -0.82 -14.58
C GLU A 54 -0.54 -0.93 -13.26
N VAL A 55 0.07 -1.55 -12.25
CA VAL A 55 -0.53 -1.65 -10.90
C VAL A 55 -0.76 -0.27 -10.28
N ILE A 56 0.24 0.62 -10.31
CA ILE A 56 0.11 1.99 -9.78
C ILE A 56 -1.03 2.74 -10.48
N ASN A 57 -1.10 2.66 -11.81
CA ASN A 57 -2.13 3.34 -12.59
C ASN A 57 -3.54 2.83 -12.28
N VAL A 58 -3.70 1.52 -12.07
CA VAL A 58 -4.97 0.93 -11.64
C VAL A 58 -5.38 1.48 -10.27
N VAL A 59 -4.48 1.47 -9.29
CA VAL A 59 -4.81 1.95 -7.95
C VAL A 59 -5.08 3.46 -7.93
N ALA A 60 -4.33 4.24 -8.71
CA ALA A 60 -4.58 5.68 -8.86
C ALA A 60 -5.98 5.99 -9.43
N LYS A 61 -6.47 5.16 -10.36
CA LYS A 61 -7.84 5.27 -10.90
C LYS A 61 -8.92 4.88 -9.89
N LEU A 62 -8.62 3.98 -8.95
CA LEU A 62 -9.51 3.63 -7.84
C LEU A 62 -9.63 4.79 -6.82
N GLY A 63 -8.63 5.66 -6.74
CA GLY A 63 -8.66 6.89 -5.96
C GLY A 63 -7.32 7.21 -5.31
N ARG A 64 -6.95 8.50 -5.26
CA ARG A 64 -5.67 8.93 -4.66
C ARG A 64 -5.53 8.55 -3.20
N ASP A 65 -6.64 8.42 -2.48
CA ASP A 65 -6.69 8.07 -1.07
C ASP A 65 -6.74 6.55 -0.80
N VAL A 66 -6.80 5.72 -1.85
CA VAL A 66 -6.70 4.24 -1.73
C VAL A 66 -5.25 3.88 -1.37
N PRO A 67 -4.99 3.30 -0.19
CA PRO A 67 -3.63 2.96 0.20
C PRO A 67 -3.03 1.84 -0.64
N LEU A 68 -1.79 2.03 -1.11
CA LEU A 68 -1.00 1.01 -1.79
C LEU A 68 0.17 0.56 -0.92
N HIS A 69 0.22 -0.74 -0.62
CA HIS A 69 1.31 -1.39 0.11
C HIS A 69 2.23 -2.13 -0.88
N ILE A 70 3.38 -1.55 -1.18
CA ILE A 70 4.42 -2.15 -2.04
C ILE A 70 5.34 -2.97 -1.14
N THR A 71 5.37 -4.28 -1.34
CA THR A 71 5.99 -5.21 -0.39
C THR A 71 7.14 -5.96 -1.05
N ALA A 72 8.28 -6.06 -0.36
CA ALA A 72 9.42 -6.85 -0.81
C ALA A 72 9.14 -8.36 -0.67
N TYR A 73 9.46 -9.11 -1.73
CA TYR A 73 9.49 -10.56 -1.74
C TYR A 73 10.83 -11.10 -1.22
N TYR A 74 10.78 -12.29 -0.63
CA TYR A 74 11.92 -13.11 -0.28
C TYR A 74 11.70 -14.53 -0.81
N PRO A 75 12.76 -15.26 -1.21
CA PRO A 75 12.65 -16.63 -1.67
C PRO A 75 11.92 -17.52 -0.67
N ALA A 76 10.86 -18.18 -1.13
CA ALA A 76 10.05 -19.05 -0.29
C ALA A 76 9.40 -20.16 -1.12
N HIS A 77 9.21 -21.32 -0.48
CA HIS A 77 8.60 -22.50 -1.09
C HIS A 77 9.33 -22.91 -2.39
N LYS A 78 8.63 -22.96 -3.54
CA LYS A 78 9.18 -23.37 -4.84
C LYS A 78 9.75 -22.21 -5.65
N LEU A 79 9.53 -20.97 -5.24
CA LEU A 79 9.95 -19.79 -5.99
C LEU A 79 11.40 -19.43 -5.64
N ARG A 80 12.27 -19.37 -6.65
CA ARG A 80 13.73 -19.23 -6.49
C ARG A 80 14.29 -17.91 -7.00
N ASN A 81 13.45 -17.00 -7.48
CA ASN A 81 13.83 -15.64 -7.83
C ASN A 81 14.57 -15.00 -6.66
N PRO A 82 15.56 -14.13 -6.91
CA PRO A 82 16.29 -13.44 -5.84
C PRO A 82 15.31 -12.60 -4.99
N PRO A 83 15.65 -12.32 -3.71
CA PRO A 83 14.85 -11.40 -2.90
C PRO A 83 14.76 -10.03 -3.60
N THR A 84 13.65 -9.33 -3.40
CA THR A 84 13.43 -8.02 -4.02
C THR A 84 14.47 -7.03 -3.51
N PRO A 85 15.29 -6.43 -4.38
CA PRO A 85 16.24 -5.42 -3.96
C PRO A 85 15.51 -4.23 -3.32
N ILE A 86 16.04 -3.71 -2.21
CA ILE A 86 15.46 -2.54 -1.53
C ILE A 86 15.35 -1.35 -2.48
N LYS A 87 16.35 -1.18 -3.37
CA LYS A 87 16.36 -0.13 -4.40
C LYS A 87 15.12 -0.23 -5.31
N LEU A 88 14.71 -1.44 -5.69
CA LEU A 88 13.52 -1.62 -6.52
C LEU A 88 12.25 -1.19 -5.79
N ILE A 89 12.11 -1.53 -4.51
CA ILE A 89 10.99 -1.07 -3.68
C ILE A 89 10.97 0.46 -3.55
N ASP A 90 12.12 1.06 -3.29
CA ASP A 90 12.28 2.52 -3.18
C ASP A 90 11.90 3.22 -4.51
N ASP A 91 12.30 2.67 -5.65
CA ASP A 91 11.98 3.20 -6.98
C ASP A 91 10.47 3.10 -7.29
N VAL A 92 9.83 1.95 -7.01
CA VAL A 92 8.37 1.78 -7.18
C VAL A 92 7.62 2.70 -6.21
N TRP A 93 8.07 2.80 -4.96
CA TRP A 93 7.47 3.65 -3.93
C TRP A 93 7.51 5.13 -4.30
N ARG A 94 8.63 5.62 -4.83
CA ARG A 94 8.75 7.00 -5.31
C ARG A 94 7.84 7.31 -6.49
N ARG A 95 7.66 6.37 -7.43
CA ARG A 95 6.73 6.53 -8.55
C ARG A 95 5.29 6.58 -8.06
N ALA A 96 4.88 5.61 -7.26
CA ALA A 96 3.52 5.52 -6.72
C ALA A 96 3.11 6.77 -5.92
N ARG A 97 4.03 7.36 -5.15
CA ARG A 97 3.77 8.57 -4.34
C ARG A 97 3.44 9.84 -5.13
N LYS A 98 3.68 9.85 -6.44
CA LYS A 98 3.26 10.95 -7.31
C LYS A 98 1.75 10.89 -7.57
N GLU A 99 1.22 9.67 -7.66
CA GLU A 99 -0.16 9.39 -8.03
C GLU A 99 -1.07 9.14 -6.82
N LEU A 100 -0.51 8.69 -5.70
CA LEU A 100 -1.25 8.26 -4.50
C LEU A 100 -0.81 9.02 -3.25
N ASP A 101 -1.77 9.29 -2.38
CA ASP A 101 -1.58 10.01 -1.12
C ASP A 101 -0.95 9.13 -0.03
N TYR A 102 -1.23 7.81 -0.06
CA TYR A 102 -0.76 6.85 0.92
C TYR A 102 -0.10 5.65 0.24
N VAL A 103 1.23 5.63 0.27
CA VAL A 103 2.03 4.53 -0.27
C VAL A 103 2.98 4.01 0.80
N TYR A 104 2.91 2.72 1.06
CA TYR A 104 3.68 2.04 2.09
C TYR A 104 4.71 1.09 1.50
N ALA A 105 5.90 1.07 2.08
CA ALA A 105 6.95 0.09 1.77
C ALA A 105 6.95 -1.01 2.85
N GLY A 106 6.51 -2.21 2.48
CA GLY A 106 6.44 -3.39 3.34
C GLY A 106 7.67 -4.30 3.19
N ASN A 107 7.96 -5.11 4.21
CA ASN A 107 9.11 -6.03 4.26
C ASN A 107 10.48 -5.38 4.05
N VAL A 108 10.59 -4.06 4.29
CA VAL A 108 11.87 -3.33 4.25
C VAL A 108 12.07 -2.60 5.58
N PRO A 109 12.52 -3.28 6.66
CA PRO A 109 12.75 -2.66 7.97
C PRO A 109 13.56 -1.36 7.89
N GLY A 110 13.08 -0.29 8.57
CA GLY A 110 13.76 1.01 8.58
C GLY A 110 13.51 1.90 7.35
N HIS A 111 12.78 1.42 6.33
CA HIS A 111 12.48 2.24 5.15
C HIS A 111 11.57 3.44 5.49
N PRO A 112 11.83 4.66 4.97
CA PRO A 112 10.97 5.83 5.20
C PRO A 112 9.51 5.60 4.77
N GLY A 113 9.32 4.78 3.74
CA GLY A 113 8.00 4.37 3.24
C GLY A 113 7.14 3.57 4.22
N GLN A 114 7.62 3.19 5.41
CA GLN A 114 6.76 2.57 6.44
C GLN A 114 5.84 3.58 7.14
N HIS A 115 6.17 4.86 7.06
CA HIS A 115 5.49 5.91 7.81
C HIS A 115 4.26 6.40 7.06
N THR A 116 3.26 6.86 7.81
CA THR A 116 2.16 7.64 7.22
C THR A 116 2.57 9.11 7.20
N TYR A 117 2.56 9.70 6.01
CA TYR A 117 2.79 11.12 5.79
C TYR A 117 1.47 11.87 5.58
N CYS A 118 1.43 13.15 5.95
CA CYS A 118 0.36 14.05 5.53
C CYS A 118 0.48 14.27 4.01
N PRO A 119 -0.55 13.98 3.19
CA PRO A 119 -0.47 14.19 1.75
C PRO A 119 -0.40 15.68 1.37
N ARG A 120 -0.89 16.57 2.25
CA ARG A 120 -0.88 18.02 2.00
C ARG A 120 0.44 18.70 2.33
N CYS A 121 1.06 18.39 3.46
CA CYS A 121 2.24 19.12 3.95
C CYS A 121 3.49 18.25 4.15
N GLY A 122 3.42 16.95 3.89
CA GLY A 122 4.53 16.01 4.02
C GLY A 122 4.98 15.70 5.45
N ALA A 123 4.28 16.21 6.48
CA ALA A 123 4.62 15.89 7.87
C ALA A 123 4.47 14.39 8.15
N VAL A 124 5.41 13.79 8.88
CA VAL A 124 5.27 12.41 9.38
C VAL A 124 4.22 12.39 10.49
N LEU A 125 3.14 11.64 10.30
CA LEU A 125 2.01 11.59 11.23
C LEU A 125 1.96 10.30 12.04
N ILE A 126 2.32 9.17 11.42
CA ILE A 126 2.45 7.89 12.10
C ILE A 126 3.81 7.31 11.74
N LYS A 127 4.69 7.19 12.73
CA LYS A 127 6.00 6.56 12.56
C LYS A 127 5.90 5.09 12.91
N ARG A 128 6.52 4.24 12.08
CA ARG A 128 6.55 2.78 12.24
C ARG A 128 7.97 2.24 12.14
N HIS A 129 8.20 1.08 12.73
CA HIS A 129 9.36 0.25 12.46
C HIS A 129 8.87 -1.19 12.31
N GLY A 130 8.85 -1.65 11.06
CA GLY A 130 8.12 -2.87 10.71
C GLY A 130 6.61 -2.64 10.85
N ASP A 131 5.93 -3.59 11.48
CA ASP A 131 4.50 -3.56 11.80
C ASP A 131 4.17 -2.71 13.04
N ARG A 132 5.18 -2.42 13.88
CA ARG A 132 5.00 -1.68 15.11
C ARG A 132 4.89 -0.18 14.88
N VAL A 133 3.85 0.43 15.45
CA VAL A 133 3.71 1.89 15.58
C VAL A 133 4.61 2.38 16.72
N ILE A 134 5.46 3.38 16.42
CA ILE A 134 6.39 3.98 17.39
C ILE A 134 5.87 5.33 17.88
N ASP A 135 5.26 6.12 17.00
CA ASP A 135 4.83 7.48 17.31
C ASP A 135 3.59 7.84 16.48
N VAL A 136 2.68 8.59 17.10
CA VAL A 136 1.44 9.06 16.49
C VAL A 136 1.23 10.53 16.84
N LYS A 137 1.21 11.39 15.82
CA LYS A 137 1.06 12.85 15.94
C LYS A 137 -0.31 13.37 15.53
N LEU A 138 -1.24 12.50 15.17
CA LEU A 138 -2.59 12.89 14.75
C LEU A 138 -3.37 13.52 15.91
N ILE A 139 -4.09 14.60 15.64
CA ILE A 139 -5.11 15.14 16.56
C ILE A 139 -6.47 14.66 16.03
N GLY A 140 -7.02 13.62 16.64
CA GLY A 140 -8.14 12.88 16.07
C GLY A 140 -7.72 12.21 14.75
N ASN A 141 -8.31 12.66 13.64
CA ASN A 141 -7.92 12.25 12.29
C ASN A 141 -7.25 13.38 11.47
N ARG A 142 -6.78 14.45 12.11
CA ARG A 142 -6.21 15.61 11.43
C ARG A 142 -4.71 15.75 11.63
N CYS A 143 -4.05 16.27 10.61
CA CYS A 143 -2.67 16.70 10.67
C CYS A 143 -2.53 17.92 11.61
N PRO A 144 -1.69 17.87 12.65
CA PRO A 144 -1.51 19.00 13.57
C PRO A 144 -0.81 20.21 12.90
N ARG A 145 -0.08 19.98 11.80
CA ARG A 145 0.70 21.02 11.11
C ARG A 145 -0.13 21.86 10.15
N CYS A 146 -1.09 21.25 9.43
CA CYS A 146 -1.84 21.95 8.38
C CYS A 146 -3.36 21.73 8.43
N GLY A 147 -3.88 21.03 9.43
CA GLY A 147 -5.31 20.78 9.63
C GLY A 147 -5.95 19.80 8.65
N TYR A 148 -5.20 19.27 7.67
CA TYR A 148 -5.71 18.33 6.68
C TYR A 148 -6.23 17.06 7.34
N GLU A 149 -7.40 16.62 6.91
CA GLU A 149 -8.04 15.41 7.40
C GLU A 149 -7.47 14.18 6.70
N ILE A 150 -6.98 13.24 7.49
CA ILE A 150 -6.28 12.04 7.05
C ILE A 150 -7.28 10.91 6.94
N ARG A 151 -7.40 10.33 5.73
CA ARG A 151 -8.36 9.28 5.37
C ARG A 151 -7.93 7.90 5.86
N ILE A 152 -7.51 7.80 7.12
CA ILE A 152 -7.22 6.52 7.78
C ILE A 152 -8.47 6.04 8.50
N ARG A 153 -8.79 4.74 8.35
CA ARG A 153 -9.87 4.09 9.10
C ARG A 153 -9.33 3.43 10.36
N GLY A 154 -10.12 3.47 11.42
CA GLY A 154 -9.77 2.97 12.75
C GLY A 154 -9.43 4.09 13.73
N PHE A 155 -9.16 3.72 14.99
CA PHE A 155 -8.84 4.65 16.06
C PHE A 155 -7.47 4.30 16.65
N VAL A 156 -6.72 5.32 17.06
CA VAL A 156 -5.48 5.13 17.82
C VAL A 156 -5.87 4.60 19.20
N GLY A 157 -5.48 3.36 19.52
CA GLY A 157 -5.76 2.78 20.83
C GLY A 157 -5.01 3.50 21.94
N ARG A 158 -5.54 3.43 23.17
CA ARG A 158 -4.98 4.07 24.39
C ARG A 158 -3.51 3.71 24.70
N TYR A 159 -2.94 2.69 24.05
CA TYR A 159 -1.58 2.18 24.28
C TYR A 159 -0.69 2.22 23.03
N GLY A 160 -0.96 3.11 22.06
CA GLY A 160 -0.12 3.24 20.85
C GLY A 160 -0.29 2.12 19.81
N ASN A 161 -1.18 1.16 20.06
CA ASN A 161 -1.56 0.12 19.10
C ASN A 161 -2.83 0.54 18.34
N LEU A 162 -2.83 0.46 17.01
CA LEU A 162 -4.02 0.62 16.16
C LEU A 162 -4.90 -0.64 16.29
N TYR A 163 -5.91 -0.61 17.16
CA TYR A 163 -6.87 -1.70 17.24
C TYR A 163 -7.91 -1.54 16.12
N ARG A 164 -7.96 -2.50 15.19
CA ARG A 164 -9.11 -2.69 14.29
C ARG A 164 -10.28 -3.15 15.15
N ARG A 165 -11.25 -2.27 15.42
CA ARG A 165 -12.55 -2.67 15.97
C ARG A 165 -13.31 -3.32 14.83
N PHE A 166 -13.34 -4.65 14.78
CA PHE A 166 -14.29 -5.38 13.95
C PHE A 166 -15.67 -5.12 14.56
N ILE A 167 -16.46 -4.29 13.88
CA ILE A 167 -17.91 -4.25 14.02
C ILE A 167 -18.44 -4.96 12.78
#